data_AF-A0A2G1ZT53-F1
#
_entry.id   AF-A0A2G1ZT53-F1
#
_cell.length_a   1.000
_cell.length_b   1.000
_cell.length_c   1.000
_cell.angle_alpha   90.00
_cell.angle_beta   90.00
_cell.angle_gamma   90.00
#
_symmetry.space_group_name_H-M   'P 1'
#
loop_
_entity.id
_entity.type
_entity.pdbx_description
1 polymer ?
#
loop_
_entity_poly.entity_id
_entity_poly.type
_entity_poly.pdbx_seq_one_letter_code
_entity_poly.pdbx_strand_id
1 'polypeptide(L)'
;MKGFIYLLWVSVNPMFWVRNYRTGSHWDRSVLLNLQTPEFTELGDYTVKLNGKEIWIYNYPYAYATDNNAKGKQVVMPSRLTCFLFRIELDKYKLANGMD
;
A
#
# COMPACT_ATOMS: atom_id res chain seq x y z
N MET A 1 4.59 -16.02 9.59
CA MET A 1 4.76 -15.38 10.91
C MET A 1 4.37 -13.90 10.91
N LYS A 2 4.90 -13.05 10.01
CA LYS A 2 4.59 -11.61 9.95
C LYS A 2 3.09 -11.26 9.83
N GLY A 3 2.32 -12.04 9.05
CA GLY A 3 0.88 -11.79 8.86
C GLY A 3 0.00 -12.01 10.10
N PHE A 4 0.32 -12.99 10.95
CA PHE A 4 -0.46 -13.29 12.16
C PHE A 4 -0.28 -12.20 13.22
N ILE A 5 0.97 -11.77 13.44
CA ILE A 5 1.29 -10.65 14.35
C ILE A 5 0.62 -9.37 13.86
N TYR A 6 0.61 -9.12 12.55
CA TYR A 6 -0.07 -7.97 11.96
C TYR A 6 -1.59 -7.99 12.20
N LEU A 7 -2.25 -9.14 12.04
CA LEU A 7 -3.69 -9.26 12.29
C LEU A 7 -4.07 -8.96 13.74
N LEU A 8 -3.28 -9.42 14.70
CA LEU A 8 -3.45 -9.07 16.11
C LEU A 8 -3.29 -7.56 16.33
N TRP A 9 -2.25 -6.97 15.74
CA TRP A 9 -2.00 -5.53 15.86
C TRP A 9 -3.12 -4.67 15.26
N VAL A 10 -3.65 -5.05 14.09
CA VAL A 10 -4.80 -4.40 13.45
C VAL A 10 -6.05 -4.46 14.34
N SER A 11 -6.24 -5.56 15.06
CA SER A 11 -7.43 -5.76 15.92
C SER A 11 -7.40 -4.84 17.15
N VAL A 12 -6.23 -4.60 17.73
CA VAL A 12 -6.07 -3.84 18.98
C VAL A 12 -5.75 -2.36 18.79
N ASN A 13 -5.47 -1.92 17.57
CA ASN A 13 -5.10 -0.53 17.29
C ASN A 13 -6.19 0.21 16.50
N PRO A 14 -6.91 1.17 17.12
CA PRO A 14 -8.03 1.88 16.51
C PRO A 14 -7.71 2.60 15.21
N MET A 15 -6.45 2.97 14.98
CA MET A 15 -6.04 3.63 13.73
C MET A 15 -6.33 2.76 12.50
N PHE A 16 -6.41 1.43 12.65
CA PHE A 16 -6.73 0.52 11.56
C PHE A 16 -8.22 0.26 11.40
N TRP A 17 -9.10 0.69 12.31
CA TRP A 17 -10.53 0.36 12.25
C TRP A 17 -11.25 1.14 11.16
N VAL A 18 -10.80 2.37 10.90
CA VAL A 18 -11.37 3.26 9.88
C VAL A 18 -10.59 3.16 8.57
N ARG A 19 -11.30 3.30 7.44
CA ARG A 19 -10.72 3.42 6.10
C ARG A 19 -11.50 4.45 5.29
N ASN A 20 -10.81 5.23 4.46
CA ASN A 20 -11.45 6.23 3.60
C ASN A 20 -12.10 5.60 2.36
N TYR A 21 -11.62 4.43 1.93
CA TYR A 21 -12.07 3.78 0.72
C TYR A 21 -12.42 2.32 0.97
N ARG A 22 -13.28 1.77 0.11
CA ARG A 22 -13.61 0.34 0.12
C ARG A 22 -12.45 -0.50 -0.41
N THR A 23 -12.38 -1.75 0.03
CA THR A 23 -11.44 -2.73 -0.54
C THR A 23 -11.87 -3.10 -1.96
N GLY A 24 -10.98 -2.97 -2.93
CA GLY A 24 -11.20 -3.46 -4.30
C GLY A 24 -10.43 -4.75 -4.56
N SER A 25 -11.10 -5.88 -4.74
CA SER A 25 -10.45 -7.20 -4.91
C SER A 25 -9.50 -7.27 -6.11
N HIS A 26 -9.89 -6.68 -7.25
CA HIS A 26 -9.03 -6.62 -8.43
C HIS A 26 -7.76 -5.78 -8.18
N TRP A 27 -7.91 -4.65 -7.50
CA TRP A 27 -6.78 -3.80 -7.15
C TRP A 27 -5.87 -4.47 -6.12
N ASP A 28 -6.45 -5.10 -5.09
CA ASP A 28 -5.71 -5.89 -4.09
C ASP A 28 -4.85 -6.97 -4.73
N ARG A 29 -5.43 -7.76 -5.63
CA ARG A 29 -4.68 -8.79 -6.38
C ARG A 29 -3.60 -8.17 -7.25
N SER A 30 -3.88 -7.05 -7.92
CA SER A 30 -2.88 -6.34 -8.73
C SER A 30 -1.68 -5.92 -7.87
N VAL A 31 -1.91 -5.27 -6.73
CA VAL A 31 -0.82 -4.84 -5.84
C VAL A 31 -0.03 -6.04 -5.33
N LEU A 32 -0.72 -7.11 -4.88
CA LEU A 32 -0.06 -8.33 -4.41
C LEU A 32 0.83 -8.99 -5.46
N LEU A 33 0.37 -9.06 -6.72
CA LEU A 33 1.18 -9.59 -7.82
C LEU A 33 2.43 -8.76 -8.05
N ASN A 34 2.31 -7.43 -8.01
CA ASN A 34 3.46 -6.54 -8.20
C ASN A 34 4.46 -6.61 -7.04
N LEU A 35 4.02 -6.96 -5.83
CA LEU A 35 4.89 -7.17 -4.67
C LEU A 35 5.66 -8.50 -4.70
N GLN A 36 5.36 -9.43 -5.62
CA GLN A 36 6.13 -10.68 -5.75
C GLN A 36 7.53 -10.43 -6.31
N THR A 37 7.64 -9.47 -7.23
CA THR A 37 8.89 -9.00 -7.83
C THR A 37 8.85 -7.47 -7.88
N PRO A 38 9.07 -6.80 -6.74
CA PRO A 38 8.84 -5.37 -6.62
C PRO A 38 9.95 -4.56 -7.30
N GLU A 39 9.58 -3.76 -8.30
CA GLU A 39 10.42 -2.73 -8.90
C GLU A 39 9.85 -1.35 -8.55
N PHE A 40 10.40 -0.72 -7.52
CA PHE A 40 10.04 0.63 -7.14
C PHE A 40 10.87 1.66 -7.92
N THR A 41 10.20 2.65 -8.48
CA THR A 41 10.81 3.76 -9.21
C THR A 41 10.06 5.07 -8.89
N GLU A 42 10.67 6.21 -9.21
CA GLU A 42 10.03 7.54 -9.12
C GLU A 42 9.28 7.78 -7.79
N LEU A 43 10.00 7.79 -6.68
CA LEU A 43 9.44 8.13 -5.37
C LEU A 43 9.22 9.65 -5.28
N GLY A 44 7.97 10.07 -5.17
CA GLY A 44 7.58 11.43 -4.84
C GLY A 44 7.05 11.56 -3.41
N ASP A 45 6.62 12.77 -3.05
CA ASP A 45 6.13 13.07 -1.69
C ASP A 45 4.87 12.28 -1.31
N TYR A 46 4.00 12.01 -2.30
CA TYR A 46 2.71 11.36 -2.11
C TYR A 46 2.50 10.13 -2.97
N THR A 47 3.40 9.85 -3.90
CA THR A 47 3.28 8.75 -4.86
C THR A 47 4.58 7.99 -5.03
N VAL A 48 4.47 6.75 -5.49
CA VAL A 48 5.61 5.94 -5.96
C VAL A 48 5.17 5.11 -7.16
N LYS A 49 6.08 4.82 -8.09
CA LYS A 49 5.82 3.80 -9.12
C LYS A 49 6.25 2.43 -8.64
N LEU A 50 5.37 1.44 -8.77
CA LEU A 50 5.64 0.02 -8.57
C LEU A 50 5.36 -0.70 -9.88
N ASN A 51 6.40 -1.25 -10.53
CA ASN A 51 6.32 -1.90 -11.85
C ASN A 51 5.56 -1.03 -12.87
N GLY A 52 5.88 0.27 -12.91
CA GLY A 52 5.24 1.25 -13.79
C GLY A 52 3.85 1.73 -13.34
N LYS A 53 3.27 1.18 -12.27
CA LYS A 53 1.99 1.65 -11.71
C LYS A 53 2.22 2.74 -10.68
N GLU A 54 1.66 3.92 -10.91
CA GLU A 54 1.70 5.00 -9.94
C GLU A 54 0.69 4.76 -8.81
N ILE A 55 1.21 4.71 -7.59
CA ILE A 55 0.47 4.36 -6.38
C ILE A 55 0.57 5.51 -5.39
N TRP A 56 -0.55 5.88 -4.81
CA TRP A 56 -0.62 6.86 -3.73
C TRP A 56 -0.18 6.24 -2.39
N ILE A 57 0.77 6.89 -1.72
CA ILE A 57 1.46 6.40 -0.52
C ILE A 57 1.30 7.32 0.68
N TYR A 58 0.34 8.24 0.67
CA TYR A 58 0.10 9.11 1.82
C TYR A 58 -1.02 8.58 2.72
N ASN A 59 -1.11 9.13 3.93
CA ASN A 59 -2.21 8.88 4.88
C ASN A 59 -2.38 7.39 5.25
N TYR A 60 -1.28 6.73 5.62
CA TYR A 60 -1.31 5.37 6.16
C TYR A 60 -1.99 5.34 7.55
N PRO A 61 -2.93 4.40 7.83
CA PRO A 61 -3.43 3.32 6.96
C PRO A 61 -4.75 3.65 6.25
N TYR A 62 -5.26 4.88 6.40
CA TYR A 62 -6.61 5.29 6.03
C TYR A 62 -6.86 5.40 4.53
N ALA A 63 -5.86 5.76 3.73
CA ALA A 63 -5.96 6.00 2.29
C ALA A 63 -4.66 5.60 1.55
N TYR A 64 -4.14 4.41 1.85
CA TYR A 64 -2.80 4.00 1.42
C TYR A 64 -2.81 2.90 0.35
N ALA A 65 -1.79 2.91 -0.51
CA ALA A 65 -1.62 2.00 -1.64
C ALA A 65 -2.80 2.02 -2.63
N THR A 66 -3.40 3.19 -2.82
CA THR A 66 -4.52 3.38 -3.77
C THR A 66 -3.99 3.67 -5.17
N ASP A 67 -4.77 3.33 -6.19
CA ASP A 67 -4.47 3.69 -7.58
C ASP A 67 -4.54 5.21 -7.76
N ASN A 68 -3.39 5.84 -8.04
CA ASN A 68 -3.32 7.30 -8.25
C ASN A 68 -3.96 7.73 -9.59
N ASN A 69 -4.14 6.77 -10.52
CA ASN A 69 -4.67 7.01 -11.86
C ASN A 69 -6.17 6.67 -12.01
N ALA A 70 -6.91 6.55 -10.90
CA ALA A 70 -8.34 6.33 -10.90
C ALA A 70 -9.15 7.57 -11.40
N LYS A 71 -8.91 8.02 -12.64
CA LYS A 71 -9.61 9.15 -13.28
C LYS A 71 -11.08 8.79 -13.50
N GLY A 72 -11.97 9.49 -12.80
CA GLY A 72 -13.43 9.32 -12.93
C GLY A 72 -13.98 7.97 -12.43
N LYS A 73 -13.15 7.15 -11.77
CA LYS A 73 -13.55 5.88 -11.16
C LYS A 73 -13.53 6.00 -9.65
N GLN A 74 -14.34 5.18 -8.98
CA GLN A 74 -14.30 5.10 -7.52
C GLN A 74 -12.92 4.62 -7.07
N VAL A 75 -12.24 5.44 -6.27
CA VAL A 75 -10.97 5.07 -5.63
C VAL A 75 -11.20 3.87 -4.73
N VAL A 76 -10.37 2.85 -4.91
CA VAL A 76 -10.38 1.64 -4.08
C VAL A 76 -9.00 1.42 -3.50
N MET A 77 -8.96 0.73 -2.36
CA MET A 77 -7.73 0.35 -1.69
C MET A 77 -7.57 -1.17 -1.64
N PRO A 78 -6.34 -1.67 -1.50
CA PRO A 78 -6.12 -3.09 -1.31
C PRO A 78 -6.53 -3.50 0.12
N SER A 79 -6.39 -4.77 0.48
CA SER A 79 -6.64 -5.25 1.84
C SER A 79 -5.62 -4.64 2.82
N ARG A 80 -5.94 -4.66 4.12
CA ARG A 80 -5.00 -4.16 5.15
C ARG A 80 -3.66 -4.92 5.11
N LEU A 81 -3.71 -6.24 4.92
CA LEU A 81 -2.52 -7.07 4.78
C LEU A 81 -1.67 -6.62 3.59
N THR A 82 -2.29 -6.37 2.44
CA THR A 82 -1.57 -5.89 1.26
C THR A 82 -1.00 -4.49 1.46
N CYS A 83 -1.73 -3.56 2.08
CA CYS A 83 -1.18 -2.25 2.46
C CYS A 83 0.06 -2.38 3.36
N PHE A 84 0.03 -3.33 4.30
CA PHE A 84 1.15 -3.59 5.20
C PHE A 84 2.36 -4.21 4.48
N LEU A 85 2.15 -5.20 3.62
CA LEU A 85 3.22 -5.78 2.80
C LEU A 85 3.82 -4.73 1.87
N PHE A 86 2.98 -3.92 1.24
CA PHE A 86 3.43 -2.81 0.41
C PHE A 86 4.32 -1.85 1.20
N ARG A 87 3.86 -1.43 2.40
CA ARG A 87 4.64 -0.54 3.26
C ARG A 87 6.00 -1.15 3.62
N ILE A 88 6.06 -2.44 3.96
CA ILE A 88 7.32 -3.11 4.26
C ILE A 88 8.29 -3.04 3.07
N GLU A 89 7.83 -3.35 1.86
CA GLU A 89 8.71 -3.34 0.69
C GLU A 89 9.13 -1.91 0.30
N LEU A 90 8.23 -0.94 0.43
CA LEU A 90 8.57 0.47 0.21
C LEU A 90 9.59 0.99 1.24
N ASP A 91 9.42 0.65 2.52
CA ASP A 91 10.35 1.05 3.58
C ASP A 91 11.75 0.43 3.35
N LYS A 92 11.83 -0.81 2.83
CA LYS A 92 13.12 -1.40 2.40
C LYS A 92 13.74 -0.65 1.23
N TYR A 93 12.93 -0.29 0.23
CA TYR A 93 13.40 0.48 -0.91
C TYR A 93 13.96 1.84 -0.48
N LYS A 94 13.24 2.55 0.40
CA LYS A 94 13.69 3.82 0.99
C LYS A 94 15.02 3.67 1.71
N LEU A 95 15.13 2.68 2.59
CA LEU A 95 16.36 2.39 3.32
C LEU A 95 17.54 2.08 2.39
N ALA A 96 17.31 1.28 1.35
CA ALA A 96 18.34 0.92 0.37
C ALA A 96 18.85 2.13 -0.45
N ASN A 97 18.07 3.20 -0.54
CA ASN A 97 18.40 4.42 -1.30
C ASN A 97 18.73 5.63 -0.40
N GLY A 98 18.89 5.43 0.91
CA GLY A 98 19.22 6.51 1.85
C GLY A 98 18.13 7.58 1.98
N MET A 99 16.87 7.18 1.79
CA MET A 99 15.70 8.05 1.91
C MET A 99 15.03 7.76 3.26
N ASP A 100 14.98 8.75 4.16
CA ASP A 100 14.27 8.69 5.45
C ASP A 100 12.84 9.24 5.34
#